data_AF-A0A660VIN1-F1
#
_entry.id   AF-A0A660VIN1-F1
#
_cell.length_a   1.000
_cell.length_b   1.000
_cell.length_c   1.000
_cell.angle_alpha   90.00
_cell.angle_beta   90.00
_cell.angle_gamma   90.00
#
_symmetry.space_group_name_H-M   'P 1'
#
loop_
_entity.id
_entity.type
_entity.pdbx_description
1 polymer ?
#
loop_
_entity_poly.entity_id
_entity_poly.type
_entity_poly.pdbx_seq_one_letter_code
_entity_poly.pdbx_strand_id
1 'polypeptide(L)' 'MLAAKIHNAKITARRLHYGGSITIDAKIMKEAGLLPNQRVVVVNLNNGARFDTFVIRGKEGSGVIELNGPAARLGEVGD' A
#
# COMPACT_ATOMS: atom_id res chain seq x y z
N MET A 1 2.00 -15.38 -13.62
CA MET A 1 0.56 -15.13 -13.35
C MET A 1 0.44 -14.12 -12.22
N LEU A 2 -0.52 -13.20 -12.28
CA LEU A 2 -0.79 -12.22 -11.21
C LEU A 2 -1.64 -12.87 -10.12
N ALA A 3 -1.20 -12.79 -8.86
CA ALA A 3 -1.94 -13.39 -7.73
C ALA A 3 -3.17 -12.57 -7.35
N ALA A 4 -3.02 -11.25 -7.23
CA ALA A 4 -4.08 -10.33 -6.83
C ALA A 4 -3.77 -8.89 -7.32
N LYS A 5 -4.79 -8.04 -7.33
CA LYS A 5 -4.65 -6.60 -7.61
C LYS A 5 -5.67 -5.80 -6.81
N ILE A 6 -5.20 -4.76 -6.14
CA ILE A 6 -6.05 -3.66 -5.66
C ILE A 6 -5.96 -2.57 -6.72
N HIS A 7 -7.08 -2.22 -7.35
CA HIS A 7 -7.11 -1.25 -8.44
C HIS A 7 -7.66 0.10 -7.95
N ASN A 8 -6.97 1.19 -8.30
CA ASN A 8 -7.35 2.56 -7.95
C ASN A 8 -7.57 2.79 -6.43
N ALA A 9 -6.76 2.10 -5.60
CA ALA A 9 -6.64 2.48 -4.20
C ALA A 9 -6.04 3.88 -4.09
N LYS A 10 -6.58 4.66 -3.15
CA LYS A 10 -6.14 6.03 -2.88
C LYS A 10 -5.23 6.05 -1.67
N ILE A 11 -4.06 6.67 -1.77
CA ILE A 11 -3.16 6.87 -0.63
C ILE A 11 -3.87 7.76 0.39
N THR A 12 -4.11 7.23 1.58
CA THR A 12 -4.80 7.94 2.66
C THR A 12 -3.84 8.62 3.63
N ALA A 13 -2.61 8.13 3.72
CA ALA A 13 -1.59 8.65 4.62
C ALA A 13 -0.18 8.34 4.10
N ARG A 14 0.82 9.04 4.64
CA ARG A 14 2.22 8.69 4.42
C ARG A 14 3.05 8.98 5.67
N ARG A 15 4.04 8.13 5.95
CA ARG A 15 4.89 8.23 7.14
C ARG A 15 6.35 7.99 6.79
N LEU A 16 7.10 9.07 6.61
CA LEU A 16 8.51 9.00 6.21
C LEU A 16 9.42 8.36 7.28
N HIS A 17 9.19 8.68 8.55
CA HIS A 17 10.03 8.20 9.66
C HIS A 17 9.52 6.85 10.22
N TYR A 18 9.54 5.81 9.37
CA TYR A 18 9.17 4.43 9.71
C TYR A 18 9.92 3.43 8.79
N GLY A 19 9.81 2.13 9.04
CA GLY A 19 10.34 1.10 8.14
C GLY A 19 9.60 1.04 6.80
N GLY A 20 10.32 0.84 5.70
CA GLY A 20 9.72 0.76 4.36
C GLY A 20 8.65 -0.31 4.26
N SER A 21 7.39 0.07 4.00
CA SER A 21 6.24 -0.83 3.86
C SER A 21 5.03 -0.10 3.27
N ILE A 22 3.94 -0.82 2.99
CA ILE A 22 2.62 -0.24 2.76
C ILE A 22 1.61 -0.81 3.77
N THR A 23 0.95 0.05 4.53
CA THR A 23 -0.15 -0.39 5.40
C THR A 23 -1.44 -0.42 4.59
N ILE A 24 -2.15 -1.55 4.60
CA ILE A 24 -3.42 -1.72 3.89
C ILE A 24 -4.50 -2.19 4.89
N ASP A 25 -5.70 -1.62 4.80
CA ASP A 25 -6.87 -2.08 5.56
C ASP A 25 -7.02 -3.61 5.48
N ALA A 26 -7.12 -4.26 6.64
CA ALA A 26 -7.30 -5.70 6.75
C ALA A 26 -8.50 -6.24 5.95
N LYS A 27 -9.58 -5.47 5.81
CA LYS A 27 -10.75 -5.85 5.01
C LYS A 27 -10.37 -5.93 3.52
N ILE A 28 -9.68 -4.91 3.00
CA ILE A 28 -9.19 -4.87 1.62
C ILE A 28 -8.18 -6.01 1.38
N MET A 29 -7.26 -6.24 2.31
CA MET A 29 -6.31 -7.36 2.22
C MET A 29 -7.03 -8.70 2.11
N LYS A 30 -8.04 -8.94 2.95
CA LYS A 30 -8.84 -10.18 2.94
C LYS A 30 -9.57 -10.37 1.62
N GLU A 31 -10.22 -9.32 1.11
CA GLU A 31 -10.94 -9.36 -0.17
C GLU A 31 -10.00 -9.59 -1.36
N ALA A 32 -8.80 -9.02 -1.31
CA ALA A 32 -7.76 -9.21 -2.33
C ALA A 32 -6.95 -10.51 -2.17
N GLY A 33 -7.13 -11.27 -1.08
CA GLY A 33 -6.32 -12.47 -0.80
C GLY A 33 -4.85 -12.17 -0.47
N LEU A 34 -4.54 -11.00 0.09
CA LEU A 34 -3.20 -10.61 0.53
C LEU A 34 -2.93 -11.04 1.97
N LEU A 35 -1.73 -11.56 2.21
CA LEU A 35 -1.24 -11.93 3.53
C LEU A 35 -0.34 -10.82 4.12
N PRO A 36 -0.29 -10.66 5.46
CA PRO A 36 0.71 -9.80 6.10
C PRO A 36 2.14 -10.20 5.68
N ASN A 37 3.01 -9.21 5.50
CA ASN A 37 4.39 -9.35 5.05
C ASN A 37 4.56 -9.90 3.62
N GLN A 38 3.47 -10.06 2.86
CA GLN A 38 3.54 -10.43 1.46
C GLN A 38 4.16 -9.29 0.64
N ARG A 39 5.10 -9.61 -0.24
CA ARG A 39 5.68 -8.68 -1.22
C ARG A 39 4.61 -8.23 -2.20
N VAL A 40 4.58 -6.93 -2.49
CA VAL A 40 3.70 -6.30 -3.49
C VAL A 40 4.48 -5.33 -4.37
N VAL A 41 3.97 -5.14 -5.58
CA VAL A 41 4.42 -4.09 -6.49
C VAL A 41 3.38 -2.98 -6.46
N VAL A 42 3.81 -1.76 -6.17
CA VAL A 42 2.98 -0.55 -6.23
C VAL A 42 3.28 0.16 -7.54
N VAL A 43 2.21 0.59 -8.22
CA VAL A 43 2.28 1.34 -9.48
C VAL A 43 1.40 2.56 -9.28
N ASN A 44 2.02 3.73 -9.13
CA ASN A 44 1.31 4.98 -8.86
C ASN A 44 0.95 5.65 -10.20
N LEU A 45 -0.35 5.86 -10.44
CA LEU A 45 -0.86 6.47 -11.66
C LEU A 45 -0.46 7.94 -11.79
N ASN A 46 -0.41 8.68 -10.68
CA ASN A 46 -0.28 10.14 -10.69
C ASN A 46 1.14 10.61 -11.01
N ASN A 47 2.16 9.85 -10.60
CA ASN A 47 3.57 10.21 -10.78
C ASN A 47 4.39 9.17 -11.56
N GLY A 48 3.79 8.05 -11.96
CA GLY A 48 4.46 6.97 -12.70
C GLY A 48 5.44 6.13 -11.88
N ALA A 49 5.58 6.38 -10.58
CA ALA A 49 6.48 5.62 -9.72
C ALA A 49 6.06 4.15 -9.68
N ARG A 50 7.06 3.26 -9.77
CA ARG A 50 6.87 1.82 -9.72
C ARG A 50 7.91 1.22 -8.80
N PHE A 51 7.47 0.55 -7.75
CA PHE A 51 8.36 0.06 -6.70
C PHE A 51 7.82 -1.19 -6.01
N ASP A 52 8.73 -1.94 -5.41
CA ASP A 52 8.45 -3.12 -4.60
C ASP A 52 8.46 -2.77 -3.11
N THR A 53 7.55 -3.37 -2.35
CA THR A 53 7.56 -3.32 -0.88
C THR A 53 6.79 -4.52 -0.31
N PHE A 54 6.45 -4.51 0.97
CA PHE A 54 5.61 -5.54 1.61
C PHE A 54 4.46 -4.91 2.40
N VAL A 55 3.40 -5.69 2.59
CA VAL A 55 2.16 -5.22 3.22
C VAL A 55 2.20 -5.38 4.73
N ILE A 56 1.81 -4.32 5.46
CA ILE A 56 1.49 -4.36 6.89
C ILE A 56 -0.03 -4.29 7.05
N ARG A 57 -0.57 -5.07 7.99
CA ARG A 57 -2.00 -5.08 8.28
C ARG A 57 -2.43 -3.79 8.98
N GLY A 58 -3.33 -3.05 8.35
CA GLY A 58 -4.00 -1.88 8.92
C GLY A 58 -5.24 -2.24 9.75
N LYS A 59 -5.82 -1.23 10.41
CA LYS A 59 -7.08 -1.37 11.15
C LYS A 59 -8.20 -1.75 10.17
N GLU A 60 -8.97 -2.78 10.52
CA GLU A 60 -10.07 -3.27 9.68
C GLU A 60 -11.17 -2.21 9.51
N GLY A 61 -11.61 -2.00 8.28
CA GLY A 61 -12.66 -1.03 7.92
C GLY A 61 -12.22 0.44 7.96
N SER A 62 -10.92 0.71 8.11
CA SER A 62 -10.38 2.07 8.13
C SER A 62 -10.21 2.70 6.73
N GLY A 63 -10.17 1.87 5.69
CA GLY A 63 -9.81 2.28 4.34
C GLY A 63 -8.34 2.70 4.18
N VAL A 64 -7.48 2.45 5.18
CA VAL A 64 -6.08 2.91 5.16
C VAL A 64 -5.30 2.31 4.00
N ILE A 65 -4.58 3.18 3.28
CA ILE A 65 -3.53 2.88 2.32
C ILE A 65 -2.39 3.85 2.65
N GLU A 66 -1.46 3.44 3.52
CA GLU A 66 -0.38 4.30 4.03
C GLU A 66 0.98 3.86 3.46
N LEU A 67 1.69 4.76 2.78
CA LEU A 67 3.07 4.52 2.37
C LEU A 67 4.01 4.85 3.53
N ASN A 68 4.82 3.89 3.95
CA ASN A 68 5.73 4.03 5.09
C ASN A 68 7.20 4.03 4.67
N GLY A 69 8.02 4.74 5.43
CA GLY A 69 9.46 4.79 5.24
C GLY A 69 9.85 5.41 3.90
N PRO A 70 10.88 4.87 3.21
CA PRO A 70 11.28 5.36 1.89
C PRO A 70 10.15 5.37 0.86
N ALA A 71 9.17 4.47 0.97
CA ALA A 71 8.01 4.44 0.07
C ALA A 71 7.16 5.71 0.18
N ALA A 72 7.16 6.40 1.33
CA ALA A 72 6.46 7.67 1.51
C ALA A 72 6.95 8.79 0.57
N ARG A 73 8.14 8.64 -0.03
CA ARG A 73 8.67 9.57 -1.03
C ARG A 73 8.16 9.31 -2.45
N LEU A 74 7.48 8.18 -2.67
CA LEU A 74 7.06 7.69 -4.00
C LEU A 74 5.55 7.90 -4.26
N GLY A 75 4.86 8.61 -3.37
CA GLY A 75 3.46 9.01 -3.53
C GLY A 75 3.05 10.04 -2.48
N GLU A 76 1.99 10.75 -2.78
CA GLU A 76 1.37 11.74 -1.90
C GLU A 76 -0.03 11.29 -1.47
N VAL A 77 -0.53 11.85 -0.36
CA VAL A 77 -1.93 11.63 0.04
C VAL A 77 -2.84 12.18 -1.04
N GLY A 78 -3.71 11.32 -1.58
CA GLY A 78 -4.57 11.68 -2.69
C GLY A 78 -4.31 10.90 -3.96
N ASP A 79 -3.08 10.43 -4.14
CA ASP A 79 -2.69 9.61 -5.29
C ASP A 79 -3.47 8.29 -5.36
#